data_AF-Q89VB0-F1
#
_entry.id   AF-Q89VB0-F1
#
_cell.length_a   1.000
_cell.length_b   1.000
_cell.length_c   1.000
_cell.angle_alpha   90.00
_cell.angle_beta   90.00
_cell.angle_gamma   90.00
#
_symmetry.space_group_name_H-M   'P 1'
#
loop_
_entity.id
_entity.type
_entity.pdbx_description
1 polymer ?
#
loop_
_entity_poly.entity_id
_entity_poly.type
_entity_poly.pdbx_seq_one_letter_code
_entity_poly.pdbx_strand_id
1 'polypeptide(L)'
;MGRKDRVGEPINSTRDGHCDSPRLSPRLRAHRRSNSSWGNMMNRRHALKALAGLALCPVCKPAFAAEGVHWSYEGAGAPAKWGDLDAANKACAVGLQQSPIDIEATIKSQLPTLKLNWGKSADTIVNNGHTIQLNFAEGSTLTLGDVKYKLLQVHFHRPSEHMIGGKNFPMEAHFVHRNDAGGLAVVGVLMAEGKPNPAFGKIVKTMPAADGPAVKADASIDPLAMLPTRLSYFRYPGSLTTPPCSEVVEWLLLTTPIQVSAADVAAFAKLYPMNARPVQKDNRRYVLRST
;
A
#
# COMPACT_ATOMS: atom_id res chain seq x y z
N MET A 1 -63.71 33.49 -1.03
CA MET A 1 -64.21 32.96 0.27
C MET A 1 -63.08 32.13 0.87
N GLY A 2 -62.48 32.38 2.02
CA GLY A 2 -62.76 33.31 3.11
C GLY A 2 -62.51 32.59 4.45
N ARG A 3 -61.45 33.01 5.17
CA ARG A 3 -61.20 32.87 6.63
C ARG A 3 -60.86 31.45 7.15
N LYS A 4 -60.01 31.23 8.16
CA LYS A 4 -59.28 32.11 9.11
C LYS A 4 -58.19 31.29 9.84
N ASP A 5 -57.05 31.91 10.00
CA ASP A 5 -56.08 31.92 11.12
C ASP A 5 -56.28 30.96 12.31
N ARG A 6 -55.19 30.28 12.70
CA ARG A 6 -54.75 30.34 14.11
C ARG A 6 -53.23 30.21 14.27
N VAL A 7 -52.71 31.24 14.93
CA VAL A 7 -51.35 31.50 15.38
C VAL A 7 -51.05 30.67 16.64
N GLY A 8 -49.82 30.22 16.79
CA GLY A 8 -49.25 29.64 18.01
C GLY A 8 -47.75 29.92 18.07
N GLU A 9 -47.38 30.92 18.86
CA GLU A 9 -46.02 31.41 19.12
C GLU A 9 -45.24 30.55 20.15
N PRO A 10 -43.94 30.82 20.40
CA PRO A 10 -42.95 29.81 20.78
C PRO A 10 -42.77 29.64 22.29
N ILE A 11 -42.37 28.44 22.69
CA ILE A 11 -41.88 28.16 24.06
C ILE A 11 -40.37 28.37 24.12
N ASN A 12 -40.00 29.49 24.74
CA ASN A 12 -38.66 29.79 25.22
C ASN A 12 -38.48 29.11 26.60
N SER A 13 -37.50 28.22 26.74
CA SER A 13 -36.99 27.84 28.06
C SER A 13 -35.47 27.87 28.07
N THR A 14 -34.95 29.02 28.48
CA THR A 14 -33.61 29.18 29.04
C THR A 14 -33.47 28.30 30.28
N ARG A 15 -32.53 27.36 30.27
CA ARG A 15 -31.91 26.83 31.49
C ARG A 15 -30.40 26.84 31.30
N ASP A 16 -29.81 27.81 31.99
CA ASP A 16 -28.38 27.93 32.26
C ASP A 16 -27.88 26.66 32.96
N GLY A 17 -26.93 25.99 32.31
CA GLY A 17 -26.12 24.91 32.87
C GLY A 17 -24.66 25.32 32.79
N HIS A 18 -24.23 26.18 33.72
CA HIS A 18 -22.83 26.48 33.99
C HIS A 18 -22.11 25.19 34.42
N CYS A 19 -21.27 24.63 33.55
CA CYS A 19 -20.28 23.63 33.95
C CYS A 19 -19.01 24.37 34.39
N ASP A 20 -18.95 24.66 35.70
CA ASP A 20 -17.75 25.19 36.34
C ASP A 20 -16.60 24.18 36.28
N SER A 21 -15.51 24.62 35.67
CA SER A 21 -14.21 23.94 35.69
C SER A 21 -13.47 24.29 36.98
N PRO A 22 -13.00 23.33 37.78
CA PRO A 22 -12.13 23.65 38.91
C PRO A 22 -10.72 23.98 38.42
N ARG A 23 -10.33 25.26 38.56
CA ARG A 23 -8.93 25.70 38.53
C ARG A 23 -8.18 25.08 39.71
N LEU A 24 -7.12 24.35 39.43
CA LEU A 24 -6.06 24.06 40.39
C LEU A 24 -4.73 24.58 39.84
N SER A 25 -4.09 25.45 40.61
CA SER A 25 -2.69 25.87 40.48
C SER A 25 -2.28 26.47 41.84
N PRO A 26 -0.98 26.59 42.17
CA PRO A 26 0.11 25.64 41.97
C PRO A 26 0.85 25.39 43.30
N ARG A 27 1.52 24.25 43.47
CA ARG A 27 2.59 24.14 44.49
C ARG A 27 3.89 23.65 43.87
N LEU A 28 4.85 24.56 43.93
CA LEU A 28 6.27 24.39 43.69
C LEU A 28 6.84 23.23 44.53
N ARG A 29 7.67 22.40 43.92
CA ARG A 29 8.90 21.90 44.54
C ARG A 29 9.96 21.65 43.46
N ALA A 30 10.93 22.55 43.45
CA ALA A 30 12.20 22.35 42.78
C ALA A 30 13.01 21.30 43.59
N HIS A 31 13.51 20.28 42.91
CA HIS A 31 14.72 19.57 43.37
C HIS A 31 15.79 19.69 42.30
N ARG A 32 16.84 20.43 42.67
CA ARG A 32 18.05 20.68 41.91
C ARG A 32 19.11 19.69 42.37
N ARG A 33 19.66 18.96 41.39
CA ARG A 33 21.03 18.44 41.24
C ARG A 33 21.67 17.62 42.37
N SER A 34 22.16 16.43 41.99
CA SER A 34 23.54 16.04 42.30
C SER A 34 24.20 15.41 41.07
N ASN A 35 25.28 16.03 40.61
CA ASN A 35 26.28 15.42 39.73
C ASN A 35 27.03 14.34 40.51
N SER A 36 27.32 13.22 39.87
CA SER A 36 28.52 12.43 40.17
C SER A 36 29.03 11.79 38.88
N SER A 37 29.97 12.47 38.23
CA SER A 37 31.03 11.74 37.53
C SER A 37 31.84 10.98 38.58
N TRP A 38 32.44 9.86 38.22
CA TRP A 38 33.76 9.38 38.62
C TRP A 38 34.08 8.20 37.69
N GLY A 39 35.19 8.32 36.98
CA GLY A 39 35.66 7.31 36.05
C GLY A 39 36.60 6.30 36.71
N ASN A 40 36.79 5.21 35.96
CA ASN A 40 37.93 4.29 35.93
C ASN A 40 38.25 3.44 37.17
N MET A 41 38.05 2.13 37.04
CA MET A 41 39.18 1.19 37.14
C MET A 41 38.86 -0.15 36.47
N MET A 42 39.64 -0.50 35.45
CA MET A 42 39.76 -1.86 34.93
C MET A 42 40.37 -2.75 36.01
N ASN A 43 39.88 -3.98 36.20
CA ASN A 43 40.73 -5.01 36.77
C ASN A 43 40.66 -6.31 35.96
N ARG A 44 41.84 -6.72 35.52
CA ARG A 44 42.16 -7.94 34.79
C ARG A 44 42.40 -9.05 35.80
N ARG A 45 42.25 -10.29 35.32
CA ARG A 45 42.75 -11.57 35.87
C ARG A 45 41.81 -12.26 36.86
N HIS A 46 41.04 -13.22 36.35
CA HIS A 46 41.14 -14.60 36.84
C HIS A 46 41.07 -15.55 35.63
N ALA A 47 42.15 -16.29 35.43
CA ALA A 47 42.34 -17.27 34.38
C ALA A 47 42.45 -18.66 35.02
N LEU A 48 41.79 -19.64 34.37
CA LEU A 48 42.07 -21.08 34.32
C LEU A 48 41.75 -21.86 35.64
N LYS A 49 40.99 -22.98 35.65
CA LYS A 49 41.22 -24.29 34.99
C LYS A 49 40.02 -25.25 35.20
N ALA A 50 40.07 -26.39 34.48
CA ALA A 50 39.20 -27.59 34.42
C ALA A 50 38.01 -27.45 33.45
N LEU A 51 38.02 -27.90 32.19
CA LEU A 51 38.45 -29.17 31.55
C LEU A 51 37.80 -30.42 32.18
N ALA A 52 36.68 -30.89 31.60
CA ALA A 52 36.39 -32.29 31.26
C ALA A 52 34.98 -32.42 30.68
N GLY A 53 34.84 -32.99 29.47
CA GLY A 53 33.54 -33.33 28.88
C GLY A 53 33.43 -33.25 27.36
N LEU A 54 34.48 -33.62 26.60
CA LEU A 54 34.33 -33.88 25.16
C LEU A 54 33.59 -35.22 24.97
N ALA A 55 32.30 -35.16 24.66
CA ALA A 55 31.68 -36.15 23.80
C ALA A 55 31.58 -35.52 22.39
N LEU A 56 32.60 -35.77 21.57
CA LEU A 56 32.56 -35.47 20.13
C LEU A 56 31.42 -36.28 19.52
N CYS A 57 30.34 -35.61 19.10
CA CYS A 57 29.48 -36.13 18.05
C CYS A 57 30.11 -35.69 16.71
N PRO A 58 30.79 -36.56 15.95
CA PRO A 58 31.55 -36.15 14.77
C PRO A 58 30.68 -35.87 13.53
N VAL A 59 29.38 -35.61 13.72
CA VAL A 59 28.45 -35.27 12.63
C VAL A 59 27.44 -34.21 13.10
N CYS A 60 27.92 -33.05 13.52
CA CYS A 60 27.13 -31.82 13.38
C CYS A 60 27.72 -31.07 12.19
N LYS A 61 27.21 -31.37 10.99
CA LYS A 61 27.40 -30.47 9.85
C LYS A 61 26.90 -29.09 10.30
N PRO A 62 27.62 -27.99 10.03
CA PRO A 62 27.01 -26.68 10.17
C PRO A 62 25.73 -26.71 9.33
N ALA A 63 24.59 -26.53 9.99
CA ALA A 63 23.36 -26.24 9.28
C ALA A 63 23.63 -24.92 8.57
N PHE A 64 23.98 -25.00 7.29
CA PHE A 64 23.75 -23.88 6.40
C PHE A 64 22.29 -23.52 6.61
N ALA A 65 22.03 -22.36 7.20
CA ALA A 65 20.70 -21.77 7.12
C ALA A 65 20.37 -21.80 5.62
N ALA A 66 19.39 -22.62 5.24
CA ALA A 66 18.91 -22.61 3.87
C ALA A 66 18.56 -21.15 3.58
N GLU A 67 19.22 -20.53 2.60
CA GLU A 67 18.75 -19.26 2.07
C GLU A 67 17.29 -19.49 1.71
N GLY A 68 16.39 -18.83 2.45
CA GLY A 68 14.96 -19.00 2.30
C GLY A 68 14.60 -18.78 0.84
N VAL A 69 13.68 -19.59 0.31
CA VAL A 69 13.23 -19.43 -1.08
C VAL A 69 12.67 -18.01 -1.25
N HIS A 70 13.32 -17.20 -2.07
CA HIS A 70 12.84 -15.86 -2.42
C HIS A 70 11.48 -15.98 -3.11
N TRP A 71 10.57 -15.06 -2.79
CA TRP A 71 9.24 -15.09 -3.38
C TRP A 71 9.30 -14.73 -4.87
N SER A 72 8.35 -15.26 -5.63
CA SER A 72 8.18 -14.99 -7.05
C SER A 72 6.73 -15.25 -7.45
N TYR A 73 6.41 -15.12 -8.74
CA TYR A 73 5.08 -15.46 -9.25
C TYR A 73 4.96 -16.94 -9.69
N GLU A 74 6.05 -17.72 -9.64
CA GLU A 74 6.11 -19.09 -10.19
C GLU A 74 6.99 -20.05 -9.37
N GLY A 75 6.87 -21.35 -9.62
CA GLY A 75 7.76 -22.37 -9.05
C GLY A 75 7.71 -22.50 -7.52
N ALA A 76 8.89 -22.49 -6.88
CA ALA A 76 9.01 -22.66 -5.43
C ALA A 76 8.59 -21.39 -4.65
N GLY A 77 8.74 -20.21 -5.26
CA GLY A 77 8.38 -18.92 -4.68
C GLY A 77 6.96 -18.46 -4.98
N ALA A 78 6.14 -19.27 -5.66
CA ALA A 78 4.82 -18.91 -6.19
C ALA A 78 3.79 -18.44 -5.13
N PRO A 79 2.73 -17.70 -5.53
CA PRO A 79 1.74 -17.12 -4.62
C PRO A 79 1.09 -18.08 -3.63
N ALA A 80 0.84 -19.32 -4.04
CA ALA A 80 0.25 -20.36 -3.19
C ALA A 80 1.13 -20.75 -1.99
N LYS A 81 2.43 -20.41 -2.02
CA LYS A 81 3.43 -20.76 -1.00
C LYS A 81 3.91 -19.55 -0.20
N TRP A 82 3.55 -18.32 -0.58
CA TRP A 82 4.10 -17.09 0.00
C TRP A 82 4.05 -17.05 1.53
N GLY A 83 2.94 -17.52 2.13
CA GLY A 83 2.78 -17.52 3.59
C GLY A 83 3.61 -18.55 4.35
N ASP A 84 4.28 -19.47 3.64
CA ASP A 84 5.18 -20.47 4.20
C ASP A 84 6.66 -20.13 3.94
N LEU A 85 6.96 -19.13 3.11
CA LEU A 85 8.34 -18.72 2.78
C LEU A 85 9.05 -18.01 3.93
N ASP A 86 8.30 -17.19 4.69
CA ASP A 86 8.82 -16.41 5.80
C ASP A 86 7.69 -16.16 6.83
N ALA A 87 8.05 -16.08 8.11
CA ALA A 87 7.08 -15.81 9.18
C ALA A 87 6.36 -14.46 9.01
N ALA A 88 7.04 -13.45 8.47
CA ALA A 88 6.45 -12.14 8.16
C ALA A 88 5.36 -12.22 7.10
N ASN A 89 5.36 -13.26 6.26
CA ASN A 89 4.42 -13.43 5.16
C ASN A 89 3.14 -14.17 5.59
N LYS A 90 2.96 -14.50 6.87
CA LYS A 90 1.86 -15.38 7.30
C LYS A 90 0.48 -14.89 6.85
N ALA A 91 0.29 -13.58 6.78
CA ALA A 91 -0.95 -12.96 6.27
C ALA A 91 -1.30 -13.40 4.85
N CYS A 92 -0.32 -13.73 4.00
CA CYS A 92 -0.56 -14.24 2.65
C CYS A 92 -1.33 -15.57 2.63
N ALA A 93 -1.26 -16.37 3.70
CA ALA A 93 -1.94 -17.67 3.80
C ALA A 93 -3.21 -17.64 4.68
N VAL A 94 -3.21 -16.85 5.76
CA VAL A 94 -4.30 -16.87 6.76
C VAL A 94 -5.16 -15.61 6.77
N GLY A 95 -4.76 -14.58 6.02
CA GLY A 95 -5.49 -13.32 5.93
C GLY A 95 -6.90 -13.51 5.35
N LEU A 96 -7.87 -12.75 5.88
CA LEU A 96 -9.27 -12.83 5.48
C LEU A 96 -9.74 -11.60 4.68
N GLN A 97 -8.88 -10.60 4.54
CA GLN A 97 -9.10 -9.37 3.78
C GLN A 97 -7.99 -9.21 2.72
N GLN A 98 -7.62 -10.31 2.07
CA GLN A 98 -6.57 -10.33 1.07
C GLN A 98 -7.02 -9.70 -0.27
N SER A 99 -6.06 -9.17 -1.00
CA SER A 99 -6.20 -8.62 -2.36
C SER A 99 -5.29 -9.38 -3.33
N PRO A 100 -5.60 -9.40 -4.64
CA PRO A 100 -6.75 -8.75 -5.30
C PRO A 100 -8.05 -9.53 -5.11
N ILE A 101 -9.18 -8.98 -5.57
CA ILE A 101 -10.49 -9.65 -5.59
C ILE A 101 -11.13 -9.55 -6.98
N ASP A 102 -12.11 -10.42 -7.23
CA ASP A 102 -13.08 -10.21 -8.29
C ASP A 102 -14.22 -9.30 -7.80
N ILE A 103 -14.52 -8.24 -8.54
CA ILE A 103 -15.61 -7.31 -8.23
C ILE A 103 -16.84 -7.72 -9.04
N GLU A 104 -17.69 -8.53 -8.43
CA GLU A 104 -18.95 -8.98 -9.02
C GLU A 104 -20.13 -8.10 -8.60
N ALA A 105 -20.27 -7.84 -7.29
CA ALA A 105 -21.38 -7.10 -6.70
C ALA A 105 -20.87 -5.85 -5.99
N THR A 106 -21.60 -4.74 -6.13
CA THR A 106 -21.23 -3.45 -5.52
C THR A 106 -22.41 -2.74 -4.90
N ILE A 107 -22.14 -2.03 -3.81
CA ILE A 107 -23.12 -1.18 -3.13
C ILE A 107 -22.82 0.27 -3.52
N LYS A 108 -23.78 0.94 -4.15
CA LYS A 108 -23.66 2.38 -4.42
C LYS A 108 -23.63 3.13 -3.09
N SER A 109 -22.66 4.04 -2.94
CA SER A 109 -22.52 4.86 -1.73
C SER A 109 -21.97 6.24 -2.09
N GLN A 110 -22.30 7.23 -1.25
CA GLN A 110 -21.68 8.54 -1.30
C GLN A 110 -20.27 8.45 -0.73
N LEU A 111 -19.29 8.23 -1.60
CA LEU A 111 -17.89 8.14 -1.23
C LEU A 111 -17.19 9.50 -1.36
N PRO A 112 -16.15 9.78 -0.56
CA PRO A 112 -15.38 11.02 -0.68
C PRO A 112 -14.77 11.18 -2.08
N THR A 113 -14.76 12.40 -2.62
CA THR A 113 -14.04 12.67 -3.87
C THR A 113 -12.54 12.42 -3.69
N LEU A 114 -11.91 11.72 -4.64
CA LEU A 114 -10.46 11.57 -4.70
C LEU A 114 -9.82 12.90 -5.11
N LYS A 115 -9.11 13.55 -4.19
CA LYS A 115 -8.36 14.78 -4.48
C LYS A 115 -6.90 14.43 -4.68
N LEU A 116 -6.48 14.33 -5.94
CA LEU A 116 -5.11 14.03 -6.34
C LEU A 116 -4.35 15.33 -6.60
N ASN A 117 -3.22 15.50 -5.93
CA ASN A 117 -2.27 16.57 -6.15
C ASN A 117 -0.89 15.96 -6.35
N TRP A 118 -0.63 15.47 -7.56
CA TRP A 118 0.63 14.82 -7.92
C TRP A 118 1.53 15.77 -8.71
N GLY A 119 2.84 15.63 -8.53
CA GLY A 119 3.83 16.23 -9.42
C GLY A 119 3.75 15.64 -10.82
N LYS A 120 4.29 16.35 -11.81
CA LYS A 120 4.23 15.98 -13.24
C LYS A 120 5.35 15.05 -13.70
N SER A 121 6.14 14.50 -12.78
CA SER A 121 7.28 13.66 -13.11
C SER A 121 7.57 12.66 -12.00
N ALA A 122 7.92 11.44 -12.38
CA ALA A 122 8.57 10.49 -11.48
C ALA A 122 10.04 10.89 -11.23
N ASP A 123 10.59 10.45 -10.09
CA ASP A 123 12.00 10.68 -9.75
C ASP A 123 12.89 9.60 -10.37
N THR A 124 12.58 8.34 -10.11
CA THR A 124 13.35 7.18 -10.59
C THR A 124 12.44 6.10 -11.17
N ILE A 125 12.98 5.29 -12.06
CA ILE A 125 12.37 4.05 -12.57
C ILE A 125 13.27 2.86 -12.21
N VAL A 126 12.68 1.74 -11.84
CA VAL A 126 13.40 0.53 -11.45
C VAL A 126 12.67 -0.70 -11.95
N ASN A 127 13.45 -1.69 -12.41
CA ASN A 127 13.01 -3.07 -12.50
C ASN A 127 13.50 -3.75 -11.23
N ASN A 128 12.58 -4.19 -10.37
CA ASN A 128 12.92 -4.75 -9.06
C ASN A 128 12.88 -6.29 -9.04
N GLY A 129 12.86 -6.93 -10.21
CA GLY A 129 12.71 -8.38 -10.37
C GLY A 129 11.26 -8.87 -10.34
N HIS A 130 10.31 -8.04 -9.90
CA HIS A 130 8.89 -8.40 -9.77
C HIS A 130 7.95 -7.52 -10.61
N THR A 131 8.35 -6.28 -10.86
CA THR A 131 7.60 -5.31 -11.66
C THR A 131 8.51 -4.17 -12.13
N ILE A 132 7.99 -3.35 -13.05
CA ILE A 132 8.52 -2.01 -13.32
C ILE A 132 7.85 -1.04 -12.37
N GLN A 133 8.65 -0.29 -11.62
CA GLN A 133 8.20 0.65 -10.61
C GLN A 133 8.79 2.04 -10.87
N LEU A 134 7.94 3.07 -10.77
CA LEU A 134 8.35 4.47 -10.73
C LEU A 134 8.24 4.97 -9.29
N ASN A 135 9.29 5.61 -8.78
CA ASN A 135 9.30 6.23 -7.46
C ASN A 135 9.09 7.73 -7.58
N PHE A 136 8.43 8.33 -6.59
CA PHE A 136 8.13 9.75 -6.56
C PHE A 136 8.83 10.44 -5.40
N ALA A 137 9.32 11.66 -5.64
CA ALA A 137 9.78 12.53 -4.58
C ALA A 137 8.61 12.98 -3.70
N GLU A 138 8.92 13.44 -2.49
CA GLU A 138 7.93 13.96 -1.56
C GLU A 138 7.13 15.14 -2.18
N GLY A 139 5.89 15.30 -1.71
CA GLY A 139 5.00 16.42 -2.09
C GLY A 139 3.77 15.99 -2.89
N SER A 140 3.82 14.86 -3.60
CA SER A 140 2.65 14.30 -4.29
C SER A 140 1.69 13.63 -3.31
N THR A 141 0.40 13.95 -3.37
CA THR A 141 -0.58 13.49 -2.38
C THR A 141 -1.92 13.06 -2.98
N LEU A 142 -2.59 12.16 -2.27
CA LEU A 142 -4.01 11.83 -2.38
C LEU A 142 -4.70 12.28 -1.08
N THR A 143 -5.82 12.97 -1.18
CA THR A 143 -6.71 13.21 -0.02
C THR A 143 -8.02 12.45 -0.24
N LEU A 144 -8.36 11.60 0.73
CA LEU A 144 -9.58 10.78 0.77
C LEU A 144 -10.35 11.14 2.05
N GLY A 145 -11.42 11.93 1.91
CA GLY A 145 -12.10 12.54 3.07
C GLY A 145 -11.14 13.46 3.82
N ASP A 146 -10.96 13.21 5.12
CA ASP A 146 -10.05 13.98 5.98
C ASP A 146 -8.63 13.38 6.07
N VAL A 147 -8.38 12.27 5.37
CA VAL A 147 -7.08 11.57 5.43
C VAL A 147 -6.24 11.90 4.21
N LYS A 148 -5.00 12.34 4.47
CA LYS A 148 -3.99 12.61 3.44
C LYS A 148 -2.98 11.48 3.37
N TYR A 149 -2.67 11.04 2.15
CA TYR A 149 -1.68 10.03 1.84
C TYR A 149 -0.65 10.61 0.88
N LYS A 150 0.64 10.33 1.11
CA LYS A 150 1.75 10.70 0.25
C LYS A 150 1.93 9.61 -0.83
N LEU A 151 2.00 9.99 -2.10
CA LEU A 151 2.31 9.07 -3.19
C LEU A 151 3.77 8.62 -3.05
N LEU A 152 3.99 7.30 -3.04
CA LEU A 152 5.32 6.71 -2.91
C LEU A 152 5.82 6.24 -4.26
N GLN A 153 5.00 5.43 -4.94
CA GLN A 153 5.37 4.74 -6.15
C GLN A 153 4.16 4.39 -7.01
N VAL A 154 4.45 4.09 -8.27
CA VAL A 154 3.53 3.42 -9.20
C VAL A 154 4.20 2.17 -9.74
N HIS A 155 3.47 1.05 -9.84
CA HIS A 155 3.97 -0.17 -10.46
C HIS A 155 2.88 -0.88 -11.27
N PHE A 156 3.27 -1.89 -12.06
CA PHE A 156 2.41 -2.50 -13.07
C PHE A 156 2.32 -4.02 -12.94
N HIS A 157 1.14 -4.55 -13.26
CA HIS A 157 0.87 -5.97 -13.32
C HIS A 157 0.31 -6.36 -14.69
N ARG A 158 0.68 -7.57 -15.12
CA ARG A 158 0.15 -8.27 -16.29
C ARG A 158 -0.14 -9.73 -15.92
N PRO A 159 -1.36 -10.23 -16.18
CA PRO A 159 -2.58 -9.47 -16.50
C PRO A 159 -2.99 -8.55 -15.33
N SER A 160 -4.17 -7.93 -15.38
CA SER A 160 -4.70 -7.24 -14.19
C SER A 160 -4.81 -8.20 -13.00
N GLU A 161 -4.53 -7.69 -11.81
CA GLU A 161 -4.69 -8.45 -10.58
C GLU A 161 -6.17 -8.52 -10.20
N HIS A 162 -6.88 -7.40 -10.25
CA HIS A 162 -8.33 -7.36 -10.07
C HIS A 162 -9.05 -7.93 -11.29
N MET A 163 -10.20 -8.54 -11.01
CA MET A 163 -11.19 -8.93 -12.03
C MET A 163 -12.46 -8.11 -11.86
N ILE A 164 -13.19 -7.94 -12.96
CA ILE A 164 -14.55 -7.38 -12.97
C ILE A 164 -15.49 -8.42 -13.56
N GLY A 165 -16.31 -9.05 -12.72
CA GLY A 165 -17.25 -10.09 -13.13
C GLY A 165 -16.56 -11.27 -13.81
N GLY A 166 -15.49 -11.77 -13.20
CA GLY A 166 -14.72 -12.94 -13.64
C GLY A 166 -13.75 -12.67 -14.79
N LYS A 167 -13.53 -11.41 -15.18
CA LYS A 167 -12.69 -11.04 -16.32
C LYS A 167 -11.50 -10.19 -15.91
N ASN A 168 -10.31 -10.61 -16.33
CA ASN A 168 -9.11 -9.78 -16.27
C ASN A 168 -9.08 -8.74 -17.41
N PHE A 169 -8.33 -7.68 -17.15
CA PHE A 169 -7.84 -6.74 -18.15
C PHE A 169 -6.41 -7.11 -18.55
N PRO A 170 -5.94 -6.65 -19.73
CA PRO A 170 -4.57 -6.88 -20.19
C PRO A 170 -3.50 -6.46 -19.18
N MET A 171 -3.68 -5.35 -18.48
CA MET A 171 -2.76 -4.87 -17.44
C MET A 171 -3.48 -4.08 -16.34
N GLU A 172 -2.79 -3.84 -15.23
CA GLU A 172 -3.23 -2.97 -14.14
C GLU A 172 -2.06 -2.15 -13.57
N ALA A 173 -2.32 -0.89 -13.22
CA ALA A 173 -1.36 -0.03 -12.54
C ALA A 173 -1.81 0.25 -11.10
N HIS A 174 -0.86 0.22 -10.17
CA HIS A 174 -1.08 0.51 -8.75
C HIS A 174 -0.32 1.74 -8.31
N PHE A 175 -1.04 2.79 -7.91
CA PHE A 175 -0.49 4.01 -7.32
C PHE A 175 -0.55 3.89 -5.81
N VAL A 176 0.60 3.65 -5.18
CA VAL A 176 0.69 3.33 -3.74
C VAL A 176 0.95 4.60 -2.95
N HIS A 177 0.08 4.85 -1.97
CA HIS A 177 0.18 5.98 -1.07
C HIS A 177 0.23 5.53 0.39
N ARG A 178 0.84 6.35 1.25
CA ARG A 178 0.94 6.11 2.69
C ARG A 178 0.58 7.37 3.49
N ASN A 179 -0.22 7.22 4.54
CA ASN A 179 -0.49 8.31 5.50
C ASN A 179 0.54 8.32 6.65
N ASP A 180 0.54 9.37 7.47
CA ASP A 180 1.52 9.52 8.56
C ASP A 180 1.34 8.46 9.69
N ALA A 181 0.18 7.80 9.75
CA ALA A 181 -0.06 6.67 10.65
C ALA A 181 0.41 5.32 10.09
N GLY A 182 0.97 5.28 8.89
CA GLY A 182 1.46 4.07 8.22
C GLY A 182 0.40 3.29 7.44
N GLY A 183 -0.87 3.72 7.45
CA GLY A 183 -1.94 3.15 6.64
C GLY A 183 -1.73 3.43 5.16
N LEU A 184 -2.12 2.47 4.31
CA LEU A 184 -1.93 2.55 2.87
C LEU A 184 -3.25 2.84 2.15
N ALA A 185 -3.16 3.58 1.06
CA ALA A 185 -4.23 3.69 0.06
C ALA A 185 -3.63 3.41 -1.32
N VAL A 186 -4.27 2.52 -2.08
CA VAL A 186 -3.83 2.16 -3.43
C VAL A 186 -4.91 2.55 -4.41
N VAL A 187 -4.58 3.45 -5.33
CA VAL A 187 -5.44 3.73 -6.50
C VAL A 187 -5.06 2.71 -7.57
N GLY A 188 -6.01 1.85 -7.92
CA GLY A 188 -5.84 0.86 -8.98
C GLY A 188 -6.42 1.38 -10.29
N VAL A 189 -5.71 1.17 -11.41
CA VAL A 189 -6.17 1.56 -12.74
C VAL A 189 -6.05 0.38 -13.68
N LEU A 190 -7.20 -0.14 -14.11
CA LEU A 190 -7.27 -1.17 -15.14
C LEU A 190 -6.86 -0.59 -16.50
N MET A 191 -6.12 -1.36 -17.29
CA MET A 191 -5.56 -0.93 -18.57
C MET A 191 -6.05 -1.87 -19.67
N ALA A 192 -6.86 -1.34 -20.59
CA ALA A 192 -7.38 -2.06 -21.73
C ALA A 192 -6.53 -1.78 -22.98
N GLU A 193 -6.42 -2.76 -23.87
CA GLU A 193 -5.84 -2.53 -25.19
C GLU A 193 -6.74 -1.57 -26.00
N GLY A 194 -6.13 -0.63 -26.69
CA GLY A 194 -6.82 0.40 -27.46
C GLY A 194 -5.88 1.50 -27.92
N LYS A 195 -6.31 2.76 -27.79
CA LYS A 195 -5.49 3.92 -28.15
C LYS A 195 -4.18 3.93 -27.34
N PRO A 196 -3.03 4.23 -27.97
CA PRO A 196 -1.78 4.40 -27.24
C PRO A 196 -1.88 5.46 -26.15
N ASN A 197 -1.37 5.15 -24.95
CA ASN A 197 -1.16 6.12 -23.89
C ASN A 197 0.29 6.63 -23.98
N PRO A 198 0.52 7.93 -24.23
CA PRO A 198 1.87 8.47 -24.38
C PRO A 198 2.75 8.30 -23.13
N ALA A 199 2.19 8.37 -21.92
CA ALA A 199 2.96 8.19 -20.69
C ALA A 199 3.37 6.72 -20.52
N PHE A 200 2.45 5.78 -20.74
CA PHE A 200 2.79 4.36 -20.68
C PHE A 200 3.81 3.95 -21.76
N GLY A 201 3.66 4.44 -23.00
CA GLY A 201 4.62 4.17 -24.07
C GLY A 201 6.03 4.67 -23.74
N LYS A 202 6.16 5.82 -23.06
CA LYS A 202 7.46 6.30 -22.56
C LYS A 202 8.03 5.39 -21.46
N ILE A 203 7.18 4.94 -20.54
CA ILE A 203 7.60 3.98 -19.50
C ILE A 203 8.14 2.71 -20.15
N VAL A 204 7.38 2.10 -21.07
CA VAL A 204 7.80 0.89 -21.78
C VAL A 204 9.10 1.10 -22.58
N LYS A 205 9.28 2.27 -23.19
CA LYS A 205 10.52 2.61 -23.92
C LYS A 205 11.74 2.76 -23.01
N THR A 206 11.55 3.17 -21.76
CA THR A 206 12.63 3.54 -20.83
C THR A 206 12.79 2.59 -19.65
N MET A 207 11.94 1.57 -19.52
CA MET A 207 11.99 0.60 -18.43
C MET A 207 13.29 -0.22 -18.50
N PRO A 208 13.98 -0.43 -17.36
CA PRO A 208 15.16 -1.27 -17.33
C PRO A 208 14.83 -2.73 -17.71
N ALA A 209 15.63 -3.30 -18.61
CA ALA A 209 15.39 -4.66 -19.13
C ALA A 209 15.77 -5.78 -18.16
N ALA A 210 16.64 -5.50 -17.19
CA ALA A 210 17.03 -6.42 -16.13
C ALA A 210 16.79 -5.77 -14.77
N ASP A 211 16.62 -6.58 -13.74
CA ASP A 211 16.50 -6.12 -12.37
C ASP A 211 17.80 -5.48 -11.88
N GLY A 212 17.68 -4.49 -11.02
CA GLY A 212 18.84 -3.74 -10.56
C GLY A 212 18.51 -2.47 -9.77
N PRO A 213 19.51 -1.60 -9.55
CA PRO A 213 19.30 -0.34 -8.85
C PRO A 213 18.37 0.57 -9.65
N ALA A 214 17.66 1.45 -8.93
CA ALA A 214 16.84 2.47 -9.55
C ALA A 214 17.69 3.44 -10.38
N VAL A 215 17.18 3.83 -11.54
CA VAL A 215 17.79 4.82 -12.44
C VAL A 215 16.87 6.04 -12.58
N LYS A 216 17.40 7.17 -13.06
CA LYS A 216 16.59 8.37 -13.24
C LYS A 216 15.44 8.10 -14.22
N ALA A 217 14.22 8.47 -13.84
CA ALA A 217 13.07 8.38 -14.72
C ALA A 217 13.12 9.48 -15.80
N ASP A 218 12.54 9.22 -16.96
CA ASP A 218 12.28 10.26 -17.96
C ASP A 218 11.35 11.32 -17.34
N ALA A 219 11.85 12.55 -17.19
CA ALA A 219 11.15 13.64 -16.53
C ALA A 219 9.86 14.07 -17.25
N SER A 220 9.62 13.60 -18.48
CA SER A 220 8.42 13.86 -19.26
C SER A 220 7.31 12.81 -19.08
N ILE A 221 7.51 11.82 -18.19
CA ILE A 221 6.47 10.88 -17.76
C ILE A 221 5.56 11.57 -16.74
N ASP A 222 4.38 11.99 -17.19
CA ASP A 222 3.35 12.56 -16.33
C ASP A 222 2.47 11.45 -15.72
N PRO A 223 2.49 11.23 -14.39
CA PRO A 223 1.66 10.20 -13.75
C PRO A 223 0.16 10.50 -13.87
N LEU A 224 -0.26 11.77 -14.02
CA LEU A 224 -1.67 12.11 -14.20
C LEU A 224 -2.22 11.63 -15.54
N ALA A 225 -1.35 11.48 -16.56
CA ALA A 225 -1.73 10.92 -17.85
C ALA A 225 -2.01 9.41 -17.80
N MET A 226 -1.69 8.75 -16.69
CA MET A 226 -2.03 7.34 -16.41
C MET A 226 -3.35 7.19 -15.64
N LEU A 227 -4.15 8.26 -15.57
CA LEU A 227 -5.48 8.24 -14.97
C LEU A 227 -6.57 8.47 -16.04
N PRO A 228 -7.77 7.88 -15.86
CA PRO A 228 -8.93 8.26 -16.63
C PRO A 228 -9.41 9.67 -16.26
N THR A 229 -10.16 10.31 -17.15
CA THR A 229 -10.76 11.64 -16.90
C THR A 229 -11.76 11.62 -15.73
N ARG A 230 -12.47 10.51 -15.54
CA ARG A 230 -13.42 10.31 -14.45
C ARG A 230 -12.81 9.40 -13.38
N LEU A 231 -12.74 9.91 -12.16
CA LEU A 231 -12.15 9.21 -11.01
C LEU A 231 -13.20 8.51 -10.14
N SER A 232 -14.33 8.09 -10.71
CA SER A 232 -15.27 7.20 -10.03
C SER A 232 -14.57 5.87 -9.73
N TYR A 233 -14.86 5.26 -8.58
CA TYR A 233 -14.06 4.15 -8.07
C TYR A 233 -14.87 3.16 -7.23
N PHE A 234 -14.37 1.93 -7.20
CA PHE A 234 -14.70 0.91 -6.22
C PHE A 234 -13.80 1.07 -5.00
N ARG A 235 -14.37 0.87 -3.81
CA ARG A 235 -13.67 1.00 -2.54
C ARG A 235 -13.88 -0.24 -1.67
N TYR A 236 -12.79 -0.80 -1.15
CA TYR A 236 -12.84 -1.89 -0.19
C TYR A 236 -11.56 -1.97 0.67
N PRO A 237 -11.64 -2.47 1.93
CA PRO A 237 -10.46 -2.79 2.72
C PRO A 237 -9.81 -4.08 2.22
N GLY A 238 -8.50 -4.04 2.02
CA GLY A 238 -7.75 -5.14 1.45
C GLY A 238 -6.30 -5.23 1.95
N SER A 239 -5.48 -5.88 1.15
CA SER A 239 -4.06 -6.11 1.47
C SER A 239 -3.13 -5.60 0.39
N LEU A 240 -1.83 -5.63 0.68
CA LEU A 240 -0.81 -5.72 -0.37
C LEU A 240 -1.03 -6.99 -1.19
N THR A 241 -0.76 -6.93 -2.49
CA THR A 241 -0.88 -8.07 -3.42
C THR A 241 0.43 -8.82 -3.58
N THR A 242 1.46 -8.44 -2.83
CA THR A 242 2.75 -9.11 -2.72
C THR A 242 3.10 -9.32 -1.24
N PRO A 243 4.02 -10.24 -0.91
CA PRO A 243 4.51 -10.40 0.45
C PRO A 243 4.98 -9.07 1.06
N PRO A 244 4.65 -8.76 2.33
CA PRO A 244 4.06 -9.65 3.35
C PRO A 244 2.52 -9.75 3.34
N CYS A 245 1.84 -9.26 2.30
CA CYS A 245 0.38 -9.29 2.17
C CYS A 245 -0.40 -8.64 3.34
N SER A 246 0.17 -7.58 3.93
CA SER A 246 -0.44 -6.89 5.07
C SER A 246 -1.81 -6.29 4.75
N GLU A 247 -2.79 -6.54 5.61
CA GLU A 247 -4.20 -6.11 5.50
C GLU A 247 -4.40 -4.68 6.03
N VAL A 248 -3.62 -3.74 5.49
CA VAL A 248 -3.58 -2.33 5.92
C VAL A 248 -3.90 -1.37 4.77
N VAL A 249 -4.51 -1.88 3.70
CA VAL A 249 -4.69 -1.18 2.44
C VAL A 249 -6.14 -0.80 2.22
N GLU A 250 -6.39 0.48 1.97
CA GLU A 250 -7.62 0.96 1.35
C GLU A 250 -7.49 0.89 -0.17
N TRP A 251 -8.24 0.01 -0.82
CA TRP A 251 -8.25 -0.10 -2.28
C TRP A 251 -9.25 0.87 -2.90
N LEU A 252 -8.78 1.59 -3.92
CA LEU A 252 -9.54 2.60 -4.68
C LEU A 252 -9.41 2.27 -6.18
N LEU A 253 -10.07 1.19 -6.64
CA LEU A 253 -9.99 0.73 -8.03
C LEU A 253 -10.88 1.61 -8.91
N LEU A 254 -10.30 2.38 -9.84
CA LEU A 254 -11.06 3.26 -10.72
C LEU A 254 -11.98 2.44 -11.65
N THR A 255 -13.22 2.89 -11.82
CA THR A 255 -14.23 2.17 -12.61
C THR A 255 -14.01 2.30 -14.12
N THR A 256 -13.25 3.31 -14.55
CA THR A 256 -12.97 3.57 -15.96
C THR A 256 -11.54 3.13 -16.28
N PRO A 257 -11.35 2.12 -17.14
CA PRO A 257 -10.02 1.72 -17.55
C PRO A 257 -9.39 2.80 -18.46
N ILE A 258 -8.07 2.91 -18.42
CA ILE A 258 -7.34 3.65 -19.46
C ILE A 258 -7.07 2.74 -20.66
N GLN A 259 -6.84 3.34 -21.82
CA GLN A 259 -6.40 2.60 -23.00
C GLN A 259 -4.88 2.65 -23.14
N VAL A 260 -4.27 1.55 -23.57
CA VAL A 260 -2.86 1.44 -23.92
C VAL A 260 -2.70 0.66 -25.23
N SER A 261 -1.58 0.82 -25.93
CA SER A 261 -1.38 0.07 -27.18
C SER A 261 -1.06 -1.39 -26.90
N ALA A 262 -1.55 -2.30 -27.75
CA ALA A 262 -1.22 -3.72 -27.66
C ALA A 262 0.30 -3.98 -27.79
N ALA A 263 1.01 -3.13 -28.56
CA ALA A 263 2.46 -3.20 -28.70
C ALA A 263 3.18 -2.90 -27.38
N ASP A 264 2.71 -1.90 -26.62
CA ASP A 264 3.28 -1.56 -25.30
C ASP A 264 3.01 -2.68 -24.28
N VAL A 265 1.79 -3.25 -24.29
CA VAL A 265 1.45 -4.42 -23.46
C VAL A 265 2.35 -5.61 -23.79
N ALA A 266 2.54 -5.91 -25.07
CA ALA A 266 3.40 -7.00 -25.51
C ALA A 266 4.88 -6.76 -25.16
N ALA A 267 5.36 -5.51 -25.22
CA ALA A 267 6.71 -5.16 -24.81
C ALA A 267 6.92 -5.34 -23.30
N PHE A 268 5.97 -4.92 -22.47
CA PHE A 268 5.99 -5.20 -21.02
C PHE A 268 5.98 -6.71 -20.74
N ALA A 269 5.15 -7.47 -21.47
CA ALA A 269 5.02 -8.92 -21.32
C ALA A 269 6.32 -9.71 -21.57
N LYS A 270 7.28 -9.14 -22.31
CA LYS A 270 8.59 -9.77 -22.51
C LYS A 270 9.41 -9.85 -21.22
N LEU A 271 9.22 -8.90 -20.32
CA LEU A 271 9.85 -8.90 -19.00
C LEU A 271 8.98 -9.62 -17.97
N TYR A 272 7.67 -9.32 -17.98
CA TYR A 272 6.72 -9.86 -17.01
C TYR A 272 5.51 -10.46 -17.73
N PRO A 273 5.61 -11.73 -18.18
CA PRO A 273 4.49 -12.42 -18.81
C PRO A 273 3.35 -12.64 -17.82
N MET A 274 3.67 -12.96 -16.56
CA MET A 274 2.74 -13.19 -15.47
C MET A 274 3.33 -12.67 -14.16
N ASN A 275 2.89 -11.50 -13.70
CA ASN A 275 3.25 -10.96 -12.39
C ASN A 275 2.00 -10.53 -11.60
N ALA A 276 0.88 -11.24 -11.80
CA ALA A 276 -0.37 -11.01 -11.10
C ALA A 276 -0.61 -12.11 -10.05
N ARG A 277 -0.89 -11.73 -8.81
CA ARG A 277 -1.39 -12.64 -7.78
C ARG A 277 -2.80 -13.11 -8.16
N PRO A 278 -3.15 -14.40 -7.98
CA PRO A 278 -4.51 -14.87 -8.15
C PRO A 278 -5.51 -14.11 -7.27
N VAL A 279 -6.76 -13.97 -7.74
CA VAL A 279 -7.84 -13.38 -6.95
C VAL A 279 -8.06 -14.14 -5.64
N GLN A 280 -8.36 -13.38 -4.60
CA GLN A 280 -8.61 -13.85 -3.25
C GLN A 280 -10.12 -13.78 -2.96
N LYS A 281 -10.58 -14.59 -2.01
CA LYS A 281 -11.98 -14.56 -1.61
C LYS A 281 -12.35 -13.20 -1.02
N ASP A 282 -13.45 -12.63 -1.49
CA ASP A 282 -14.05 -11.41 -0.95
C ASP A 282 -14.51 -11.56 0.52
N ASN A 283 -14.86 -12.78 0.93
CA ASN A 283 -15.30 -13.15 2.27
C ASN A 283 -16.51 -12.30 2.73
N ARG A 284 -16.39 -11.57 3.84
CA ARG A 284 -17.48 -10.74 4.39
C ARG A 284 -17.34 -9.25 4.03
N ARG A 285 -16.52 -8.93 3.03
CA ARG A 285 -16.27 -7.54 2.63
C ARG A 285 -17.34 -7.08 1.65
N TYR A 286 -17.76 -5.83 1.81
CA TYR A 286 -18.57 -5.14 0.81
C TYR A 286 -17.65 -4.30 -0.07
N VAL A 287 -17.90 -4.36 -1.38
CA VAL A 287 -17.29 -3.41 -2.32
C VAL A 287 -18.26 -2.24 -2.50
N LEU A 288 -17.82 -1.05 -2.12
CA LEU A 288 -18.59 0.17 -2.33
C LEU A 288 -18.26 0.75 -3.71
N ARG A 289 -19.22 1.38 -4.36
CA ARG A 289 -19.03 2.12 -5.62
C ARG A 289 -19.43 3.57 -5.43
N SER A 290 -18.55 4.50 -5.79
CA SER A 290 -18.87 5.93 -5.81
C SER A 290 -20.01 6.22 -6.78
N THR A 291 -20.98 7.02 -6.34
CA THR A 291 -22.07 7.54 -7.18
C THR A 291 -21.62 8.70 -8.06
#